data_AF-A0A530YB97-F1
#
_entry.id   AF-A0A530YB97-F1
#
_cell.length_a   1.000
_cell.length_b   1.000
_cell.length_c   1.000
_cell.angle_alpha   90.00
_cell.angle_beta   90.00
_cell.angle_gamma   90.00
#
_symmetry.space_group_name_H-M   'P 1'
#
loop_
_entity.id
_entity.type
_entity.pdbx_description
1 polymer ?
#
loop_
_entity_poly.entity_id
_entity_poly.type
_entity_poly.pdbx_seq_one_letter_code
_entity_poly.pdbx_strand_id
1 'polypeptide(L)' 'MTSSPARIFGLRTILVLVFAFLYIPIAVLVALSFNQGGLPTVWSGFSLKWYA' A
#
# COMPACT_ATOMS: atom_id res chain seq x y z
N MET A 1 29.15 19.33 12.77
CA MET A 1 28.09 18.40 13.24
C MET A 1 27.92 17.29 12.20
N THR A 2 28.66 16.20 12.33
CA THR A 2 28.57 15.04 11.44
C THR A 2 27.52 14.08 11.98
N SER A 3 26.45 13.83 11.22
CA SER A 3 25.45 12.83 11.58
C SER A 3 26.06 11.42 11.54
N SER A 4 25.96 10.67 12.63
CA SER A 4 26.45 9.28 12.68
C SER A 4 25.74 8.43 11.61
N PRO A 5 26.47 7.66 10.77
CA PRO A 5 25.88 6.86 9.68
C PRO A 5 24.75 5.93 10.13
N ALA A 6 24.87 5.35 11.33
CA ALA A 6 23.86 4.49 11.93
C ALA A 6 22.51 5.21 12.16
N ARG A 7 22.53 6.52 12.47
CA ARG A 7 21.30 7.31 12.66
C ARG A 7 20.54 7.52 11.36
N ILE A 8 21.26 7.76 10.25
CA ILE A 8 20.65 7.94 8.92
C ILE A 8 20.01 6.64 8.46
N PHE A 9 20.69 5.52 8.66
CA PHE A 9 20.14 4.20 8.33
C PHE A 9 18.85 3.92 9.10
N GLY A 10 18.84 4.16 10.42
CA GLY A 10 17.63 4.00 11.24
C GLY A 10 16.46 4.86 10.77
N LEU A 11 16.71 6.13 10.43
CA LEU A 11 15.67 7.04 9.92
C LEU A 11 15.11 6.59 8.56
N ARG A 12 15.97 6.09 7.66
CA ARG A 12 15.53 5.55 6.36
C ARG A 12 14.65 4.33 6.52
N THR A 13 15.01 3.41 7.42
CA THR A 13 14.20 2.22 7.69
C THR A 13 12.83 2.60 8.26
N ILE A 14 12.80 3.52 9.23
CA ILE A 14 11.53 4.02 9.79
C ILE A 14 10.68 4.68 8.68
N LEU A 15 11.29 5.51 7.83
CA LEU A 15 10.60 6.15 6.72
C LEU A 15 9.94 5.10 5.81
N VAL A 16 10.69 4.09 5.36
CA VAL A 16 10.16 3.02 4.51
C VAL A 16 9.02 2.27 5.20
N LEU A 17 9.16 1.93 6.49
CA LEU A 17 8.12 1.21 7.24
C LEU A 17 6.85 2.04 7.39
N VAL A 18 6.97 3.33 7.70
CA VAL A 18 5.82 4.25 7.81
C VAL A 18 5.12 4.39 6.46
N PHE A 19 5.86 4.62 5.38
CA PHE A 19 5.27 4.68 4.05
C PHE A 19 4.64 3.33 3.65
N ALA A 20 5.28 2.20 3.91
CA ALA A 20 4.69 0.89 3.64
C ALA A 20 3.37 0.70 4.42
N PHE A 21 3.35 1.01 5.72
CA PHE A 21 2.16 0.91 6.55
C PHE A 21 1.00 1.78 6.05
N LEU A 22 1.29 2.99 5.58
CA LEU A 22 0.27 3.90 5.05
C LEU A 22 -0.26 3.46 3.67
N TYR A 23 0.63 3.00 2.78
CA TYR A 23 0.25 2.74 1.39
C TYR A 23 -0.24 1.31 1.12
N ILE A 24 0.17 0.31 1.91
CA ILE A 24 -0.36 -1.07 1.79
C ILE A 24 -1.89 -1.13 1.88
N PRO A 25 -2.56 -0.57 2.92
CA PRO A 25 -4.02 -0.66 3.01
C PRO A 25 -4.72 0.08 1.86
N ILE A 26 -4.17 1.20 1.40
CA ILE A 26 -4.67 1.92 0.21
C ILE A 26 -4.53 1.04 -1.04
N ALA A 27 -3.37 0.40 -1.23
CA ALA A 27 -3.14 -0.52 -2.34
C ALA A 27 -4.08 -1.72 -2.31
N VAL A 28 -4.43 -2.25 -1.13
CA VAL A 28 -5.44 -3.29 -0.97
C VAL A 28 -6.81 -2.79 -1.42
N LEU A 29 -7.22 -1.59 -1.02
CA LEU A 29 -8.49 -1.00 -1.49
C LEU A 29 -8.51 -0.80 -3.01
N VAL A 30 -7.39 -0.35 -3.60
CA VAL A 30 -7.23 -0.22 -5.06
C VAL A 30 -7.29 -1.59 -5.73
N ALA A 31 -6.68 -2.63 -5.17
CA ALA A 31 -6.79 -3.98 -5.73
C ALA A 31 -8.23 -4.50 -5.66
N LEU A 32 -8.91 -4.30 -4.53
CA LEU A 32 -10.30 -4.71 -4.33
C LEU A 32 -11.28 -3.93 -5.21
N SER A 33 -10.99 -2.70 -5.61
CA SER A 33 -11.86 -1.93 -6.51
C SER A 33 -11.91 -2.51 -7.92
N PHE A 34 -10.92 -3.31 -8.31
CA PHE A 34 -10.94 -4.07 -9.55
C PHE A 34 -11.72 -5.40 -9.44
N ASN A 35 -12.25 -5.75 -8.26
CA ASN A 35 -13.08 -6.95 -8.13
C ASN A 35 -14.37 -6.78 -8.93
N GLN A 36 -14.65 -7.75 -9.80
CA GLN A 36 -15.91 -7.82 -10.55
C GLN A 36 -17.14 -7.87 -9.63
N GLY A 37 -17.00 -8.46 -8.46
CA GLY A 37 -18.08 -8.73 -7.51
C GLY A 37 -18.16 -7.65 -6.45
N GLY A 38 -19.34 -7.46 -5.87
CA GLY A 38 -19.56 -6.47 -4.80
C GLY A 38 -19.06 -6.90 -3.42
N LEU A 39 -18.51 -8.11 -3.28
CA LEU A 39 -18.05 -8.67 -2.01
C LEU A 39 -16.52 -8.66 -1.95
N PRO A 40 -15.89 -7.92 -1.01
CA PRO A 40 -14.43 -7.82 -0.91
C PRO A 40 -13.76 -9.10 -0.40
N THR A 41 -14.52 -10.04 0.16
CA THR A 41 -14.02 -11.31 0.71
C THR A 41 -13.91 -12.42 -0.33
N VAL A 42 -14.48 -12.24 -1.52
CA VAL A 42 -14.48 -13.23 -2.61
C VAL A 42 -13.99 -12.57 -3.88
N TRP A 43 -12.81 -12.97 -4.35
CA TRP A 43 -12.30 -12.49 -5.63
C TRP A 43 -13.06 -13.16 -6.77
N SER A 44 -13.81 -12.37 -7.54
CA SER A 44 -14.66 -12.87 -8.63
C SER A 44 -14.14 -12.53 -10.03
N GLY A 45 -12.95 -11.93 -10.13
CA GLY A 45 -12.30 -11.56 -11.38
C GLY A 45 -11.91 -10.08 -11.42
N PHE A 46 -11.12 -9.69 -12.41
CA PHE A 46 -10.67 -8.30 -12.63
C PHE A 46 -11.63 -7.55 -13.56
N SER A 47 -12.04 -6.32 -13.21
CA SER A 47 -12.89 -5.49 -14.07
C SER A 47 -12.72 -3.99 -13.82
N LEU A 48 -12.97 -3.23 -14.88
CA LEU A 48 -13.03 -1.76 -14.89
C LEU A 48 -14.46 -1.22 -14.95
N LYS A 49 -15.48 -2.06 -14.78
CA LYS A 49 -16.89 -1.69 -14.98
C LYS A 49 -17.40 -0.54 -14.13
N TRP A 50 -16.72 -0.23 -13.01
CA TRP A 50 -17.06 0.86 -12.11
C TRP A 50 -16.46 2.21 -12.51
N TYR A 51 -15.56 2.21 -13.50
CA TYR A 51 -14.85 3.41 -13.98
C TYR A 51 -15.36 3.93 -15.33
N ALA A 52 -16.24 3.18 -16.00
CA ALA A 52 -16.77 3.49 -17.33
C ALA A 52 -18.20 4.05 -17.27
#